data_AF-A0A3M1Z298-F1
#
_entry.id   AF-A0A3M1Z298-F1
#
_cell.length_a   1.000
_cell.length_b   1.000
_cell.length_c   1.000
_cell.angle_alpha   90.00
_cell.angle_beta   90.00
_cell.angle_gamma   90.00
#
_symmetry.space_group_name_H-M   'P 1'
#
loop_
_entity.id
_entity.type
_entity.pdbx_description
1 polymer ?
#
loop_
_entity_poly.entity_id
_entity_poly.type
_entity_poly.pdbx_seq_one_letter_code
_entity_poly.pdbx_strand_id
1 'polypeptide(L)' 'VWIRRWERAIPQYVVGHGERLREIEARVEALGGVYLAGNAFYGIGVNDCTARGEELGPRVATQLVAD' A
#
# COMPACT_ATOMS: atom_id res chain seq x y z
N VAL A 1 33.09 0.98 11.74
CA VAL A 1 32.28 0.77 10.51
C VAL A 1 30.89 0.36 10.93
N TRP A 2 29.83 1.00 10.42
CA TRP A 2 28.44 0.64 10.69
C TRP A 2 27.90 -0.22 9.55
N ILE A 3 27.47 -1.44 9.86
CA ILE A 3 26.85 -2.36 8.90
C ILE A 3 25.43 -2.63 9.37
N ARG A 4 24.46 -2.47 8.45
CA ARG A 4 23.07 -2.84 8.69
C ARG A 4 22.56 -3.70 7.54
N ARG A 5 21.90 -4.80 7.89
CA ARG A 5 21.28 -5.72 6.94
C ARG A 5 19.77 -5.66 7.08
N TRP A 6 19.10 -5.63 5.95
CA TRP A 6 17.64 -5.63 5.87
C TRP A 6 17.20 -6.76 4.96
N GLU A 7 16.78 -7.88 5.54
CA GLU A 7 16.53 -9.12 4.80
C GLU A 7 15.36 -9.00 3.81
N ARG A 8 14.39 -8.13 4.10
CA ARG A 8 13.15 -7.96 3.31
C ARG A 8 12.75 -6.49 3.18
N ALA A 9 13.72 -5.61 2.92
CA ALA A 9 13.47 -4.17 2.82
C ALA A 9 12.76 -3.76 1.52
N ILE A 10 13.15 -4.37 0.39
CA ILE A 10 12.74 -3.94 -0.93
C ILE A 10 11.84 -5.00 -1.55
N PRO A 11 10.52 -4.76 -1.64
CA PRO A 11 9.61 -5.69 -2.29
C PRO A 11 9.94 -5.80 -3.78
N GLN A 12 9.68 -6.98 -4.33
CA GLN A 12 9.97 -7.29 -5.73
C GLN A 12 8.66 -7.42 -6.49
N TYR A 13 8.41 -6.51 -7.43
CA TYR A 13 7.25 -6.55 -8.30
C TYR A 13 7.52 -7.48 -9.47
N VAL A 14 7.48 -8.78 -9.19
CA VAL A 14 7.64 -9.82 -10.20
C VAL A 14 6.50 -9.78 -11.22
N VAL A 15 6.68 -10.46 -12.35
CA VAL A 15 5.62 -10.64 -13.35
C VAL A 15 4.35 -11.14 -12.67
N GLY A 16 3.23 -10.48 -12.96
CA GLY A 16 1.93 -10.73 -12.36
C GLY A 16 1.62 -9.95 -11.08
N HIS A 17 2.51 -9.05 -10.65
CA HIS A 17 2.24 -8.14 -9.52
C HIS A 17 0.92 -7.38 -9.67
N GLY A 18 0.68 -6.78 -10.85
CA GLY A 18 -0.55 -6.03 -11.11
C GLY A 18 -1.83 -6.87 -11.03
N GLU A 19 -1.79 -8.14 -11.45
CA GLU A 19 -2.94 -9.05 -11.28
C GLU A 19 -3.19 -9.37 -9.81
N ARG A 20 -2.13 -9.60 -9.05
CA ARG A 20 -2.20 -9.82 -7.60
C ARG A 20 -2.77 -8.60 -6.88
N LEU A 21 -2.38 -7.38 -7.28
CA LEU A 21 -2.95 -6.16 -6.72
C LEU A 21 -4.47 -6.09 -6.94
N ARG A 22 -4.93 -6.34 -8.17
CA ARG A 22 -6.38 -6.35 -8.48
C ARG A 22 -7.14 -7.39 -7.66
N GLU A 23 -6.56 -8.57 -7.46
CA GLU A 23 -7.17 -9.61 -6.61
C GLU A 23 -7.25 -9.18 -5.15
N ILE A 24 -6.19 -8.57 -4.62
CA ILE A 24 -6.15 -8.08 -3.24
C ILE A 24 -7.15 -6.92 -3.07
N GLU A 25 -7.20 -5.97 -4.00
CA GLU A 25 -8.15 -4.85 -3.97
C GLU A 25 -9.59 -5.35 -3.92
N ALA A 26 -9.98 -6.29 -4.79
CA ALA A 26 -11.32 -6.86 -4.81
C ALA A 26 -11.68 -7.53 -3.47
N ARG A 27 -10.73 -8.19 -2.81
CA ARG A 27 -10.93 -8.80 -1.50
C ARG A 27 -11.04 -7.77 -0.39
N VAL A 28 -10.23 -6.72 -0.44
CA VAL A 28 -10.21 -5.65 0.56
C VAL A 28 -11.46 -4.79 0.47
N GLU A 29 -11.94 -4.50 -0.74
CA GLU A 29 -13.20 -3.78 -0.96
C GLU A 29 -14.38 -4.48 -0.30
N ALA A 30 -14.43 -5.82 -0.37
CA ALA A 30 -15.47 -6.61 0.28
C ALA A 30 -15.47 -6.53 1.82
N LEU A 31 -14.36 -6.11 2.45
CA LEU A 31 -14.30 -5.94 3.90
C LEU A 31 -14.91 -4.61 4.36
N GLY A 32 -14.90 -3.58 3.51
CA GLY A 32 -15.25 -2.21 3.90
C GLY A 32 -14.25 -1.60 4.89
N GLY A 33 -13.99 -0.29 4.79
CA GLY A 33 -13.13 0.42 5.75
C GLY A 33 -11.67 0.03 5.82
N VAL A 34 -11.20 -0.80 4.90
CA VAL A 34 -9.79 -1.19 4.82
C VAL A 34 -9.17 -0.59 3.56
N TYR A 35 -8.00 0.01 3.72
CA TYR A 35 -7.26 0.67 2.64
C TYR A 35 -5.81 0.17 2.62
N LEU A 36 -5.22 0.07 1.42
CA LEU A 36 -3.87 -0.44 1.21
C LEU A 36 -2.89 0.68 0.84
N ALA A 37 -1.81 0.79 1.61
CA ALA A 37 -0.76 1.79 1.42
C ALA A 37 0.63 1.19 1.66
N GLY A 38 1.67 1.90 1.23
CA GLY A 38 3.07 1.53 1.45
C GLY A 38 3.72 0.86 0.24
N ASN A 39 4.98 0.44 0.44
CA ASN A 39 5.89 0.13 -0.66
C ASN A 39 5.67 -1.22 -1.34
N ALA A 40 4.70 -2.01 -0.87
CA ALA A 40 4.40 -3.33 -1.41
C ALA A 40 3.38 -3.31 -2.55
N PHE A 41 2.76 -2.15 -2.83
CA PHE A 41 1.61 -2.06 -3.73
C PHE A 41 1.95 -1.31 -5.02
N TYR A 42 1.92 0.03 -5.00
CA TYR A 42 1.94 0.86 -6.22
C TYR A 42 3.27 1.58 -6.49
N GLY A 43 4.26 1.42 -5.62
CA GLY A 43 5.61 1.98 -5.85
C GLY A 43 6.51 1.76 -4.65
N ILE A 44 7.81 1.59 -4.91
CA ILE A 44 8.79 1.27 -3.86
C ILE A 44 9.30 2.54 -3.18
N GLY A 45 9.33 3.66 -3.92
CA GLY A 45 9.92 4.89 -3.49
C GLY A 45 9.16 5.54 -2.35
N VAL A 46 9.86 6.35 -1.55
CA VAL A 46 9.24 7.17 -0.51
C VAL A 46 8.19 8.08 -1.12
N ASN A 47 8.45 8.68 -2.29
CA ASN A 47 7.49 9.54 -2.98
C ASN A 47 6.20 8.81 -3.33
N ASP A 48 6.28 7.57 -3.82
CA ASP A 48 5.10 6.77 -4.14
C ASP A 48 4.30 6.45 -2.88
N CYS A 49 5.00 6.11 -1.79
CA CYS A 49 4.37 5.84 -0.49
C CYS A 49 3.68 7.07 0.08
N THR A 50 4.32 8.24 -0.01
CA THR A 50 3.77 9.52 0.45
C THR A 50 2.56 9.91 -0.37
N ALA A 51 2.65 9.88 -1.71
CA ALA A 51 1.53 10.20 -2.59
C ALA A 51 0.32 9.29 -2.32
N ARG A 52 0.56 8.00 -2.10
CA ARG A 52 -0.51 7.06 -1.74
C ARG A 52 -1.12 7.37 -0.37
N GLY A 53 -0.30 7.79 0.60
CA GLY A 53 -0.79 8.23 1.91
C GLY A 53 -1.65 9.49 1.82
N GLU A 54 -1.24 10.47 1.02
CA GLU A 54 -1.98 11.71 0.78
C GLU A 54 -3.31 11.46 0.06
N GLU A 55 -3.36 10.47 -0.85
CA GLU A 55 -4.61 10.06 -1.51
C GLU A 55 -5.58 9.38 -0.53
N LEU A 56 -5.08 8.47 0.32
CA LEU A 56 -5.93 7.64 1.17
C LEU A 56 -6.35 8.32 2.48
N GLY A 57 -5.52 9.21 3.04
CA GLY A 57 -5.79 9.89 4.30
C GLY A 57 -7.17 10.55 4.35
N PRO A 58 -7.55 11.40 3.36
CA PRO A 58 -8.87 12.01 3.32
C PRO A 58 -10.03 11.02 3.19
N ARG A 59 -9.82 9.90 2.50
CA ARG A 59 -10.83 8.85 2.32
C ARG A 59 -11.11 8.13 3.65
N VAL A 60 -10.05 7.76 4.36
CA VAL A 60 -10.14 7.19 5.71
C VAL A 60 -10.83 8.16 6.67
N ALA A 61 -10.42 9.43 6.68
CA ALA A 61 -11.00 10.43 7.56
C ALA A 61 -12.51 10.62 7.29
N THR A 62 -12.91 10.69 6.01
CA THR A 62 -14.32 10.80 5.62
C THR A 62 -15.12 9.60 6.12
N GLN A 63 -14.59 8.39 5.96
CA GLN A 63 -15.29 7.19 6.41
C GLN A 63 -15.46 7.16 7.93
N LEU A 64 -14.39 7.45 8.70
CA LEU A 64 -14.45 7.44 10.16
C LEU A 64 -15.44 8.44 10.77
N VAL A 65 -15.78 9.50 10.04
CA VAL A 65 -16.77 10.50 10.47
C VAL A 65 -18.20 10.10 10.07
N ALA A 66 -18.34 9.24 9.06
CA ALA A 66 -19.63 8.76 8.58
C ALA A 66 -20.17 7.54 9.36
N ASP A 67 -19.28 6.79 10.01
CA ASP A 67 -19.59 5.68 10.93
C ASP A 67 -19.90 6.17 12.36
#